data_AF-A0A957HST5-F1
#
_entry.id   AF-A0A957HST5-F1
#
_cell.length_a   1.000
_cell.length_b   1.000
_cell.length_c   1.000
_cell.angle_alpha   90.00
_cell.angle_beta   90.00
_cell.angle_gamma   90.00
#
_symmetry.space_group_name_H-M   'P 1'
#
loop_
_entity.id
_entity.type
_entity.pdbx_description
1 polymer ?
#
loop_
_entity_poly.entity_id
_entity_poly.type
_entity_poly.pdbx_seq_one_letter_code
_entity_poly.pdbx_strand_id
1 'polypeptide(L)'
;MSNDDQIVPTGLSLTFLGAPEVRFQGQPLKFRSRKVLALLIYLAVAGGTHRRDKLVALLWPESEQKLGNMTLRSSLARVKKTLLVAGEFVIAESGTLRFDVNQSYTFDLHQLEGIWREGTREQLEAFFATTHGEFLEGFSLF
;
A
#
# COMPACT_ATOMS: atom_id res chain seq x y z
N MET A 1 -28.89 1.19 -22.80
CA MET A 1 -28.33 1.96 -21.67
C MET A 1 -27.49 0.98 -20.88
N SER A 2 -26.22 0.85 -21.24
CA SER A 2 -25.30 -0.08 -20.58
C SER A 2 -25.04 0.45 -19.18
N ASN A 3 -25.56 -0.26 -18.18
CA ASN A 3 -25.08 -0.15 -16.81
C ASN A 3 -23.71 -0.80 -16.83
N ASP A 4 -22.71 0.02 -17.11
CA ASP A 4 -21.32 -0.31 -16.83
C ASP A 4 -21.27 -0.43 -15.30
N ASP A 5 -21.56 -1.63 -14.80
CA ASP A 5 -21.32 -2.02 -13.42
C ASP A 5 -19.82 -1.86 -13.22
N GLN A 6 -19.41 -0.63 -12.92
CA GLN A 6 -18.16 -0.36 -12.25
C GLN A 6 -18.21 -1.24 -11.00
N ILE A 7 -17.53 -2.38 -11.07
CA ILE A 7 -17.34 -3.28 -9.95
C ILE A 7 -16.66 -2.42 -8.90
N VAL A 8 -17.44 -1.81 -8.00
CA VAL A 8 -16.90 -1.01 -6.92
C VAL A 8 -16.13 -2.01 -6.07
N PRO A 9 -14.79 -1.90 -5.98
CA PRO A 9 -14.00 -2.93 -5.30
C PRO A 9 -14.51 -3.02 -3.87
N THR A 10 -15.09 -4.17 -3.50
CA THR A 10 -15.82 -4.32 -2.23
C THR A 10 -14.87 -4.45 -1.02
N GLY A 11 -13.56 -4.44 -1.27
CA GLY A 11 -12.49 -4.56 -0.29
C GLY A 11 -11.50 -3.39 -0.34
N LEU A 12 -10.33 -3.58 0.29
CA LEU A 12 -9.22 -2.63 0.23
C LEU A 12 -8.63 -2.62 -1.19
N SER A 13 -8.36 -1.44 -1.74
CA SER A 13 -7.61 -1.29 -2.98
C SER A 13 -6.37 -0.44 -2.78
N LEU A 14 -5.26 -0.90 -3.33
CA LEU A 14 -3.96 -0.23 -3.36
C LEU A 14 -3.61 0.07 -4.82
N THR A 15 -3.45 1.35 -5.15
CA THR A 15 -3.09 1.80 -6.50
C THR A 15 -1.83 2.63 -6.39
N PHE A 16 -0.69 2.09 -6.81
CA PHE A 16 0.64 2.71 -6.71
C PHE A 16 1.32 2.94 -8.08
N LEU A 17 0.70 2.53 -9.19
CA LEU A 17 1.07 2.93 -10.55
C LEU A 17 0.38 4.26 -10.90
N GLY A 18 1.05 5.36 -10.62
CA GLY A 18 0.54 6.72 -10.57
C GLY A 18 0.64 7.31 -9.16
N ALA A 19 -0.14 8.36 -8.90
CA ALA A 19 -0.24 8.93 -7.56
C ALA A 19 -0.80 7.88 -6.57
N PRO A 20 -0.13 7.63 -5.43
CA PRO A 20 -0.51 6.54 -4.56
C PRO A 20 -1.87 6.77 -3.90
N GLU A 21 -2.79 5.84 -4.15
CA GLU A 21 -4.12 5.84 -3.57
C GLU A 21 -4.40 4.55 -2.80
N VAL A 22 -5.11 4.71 -1.68
CA VAL A 22 -5.64 3.60 -0.89
C VAL A 22 -7.12 3.86 -0.71
N ARG A 23 -7.97 2.91 -1.11
CA ARG A 23 -9.42 3.04 -0.98
C ARG A 23 -10.01 1.82 -0.28
N PHE A 24 -11.16 2.02 0.34
CA PHE A 24 -12.00 0.95 0.84
C PHE A 24 -13.41 1.16 0.30
N GLN A 25 -13.97 0.17 -0.41
CA GLN A 25 -15.29 0.31 -1.04
C GLN A 25 -15.38 1.56 -1.93
N GLY A 26 -14.32 1.82 -2.70
CA GLY A 26 -14.18 3.00 -3.57
C GLY A 26 -13.87 4.32 -2.84
N GLN A 27 -14.02 4.39 -1.52
CA GLN A 27 -13.78 5.61 -0.74
C GLN A 27 -12.31 5.78 -0.37
N PRO A 28 -11.69 6.97 -0.62
CA PRO A 28 -10.29 7.20 -0.32
C PRO A 28 -10.01 7.23 1.19
N LEU A 29 -9.02 6.45 1.62
CA LEU A 29 -8.52 6.43 2.98
C LEU A 29 -7.40 7.48 3.13
N LYS A 30 -7.63 8.46 4.01
CA LYS A 30 -6.68 9.56 4.24
C LYS A 30 -5.64 9.19 5.29
N PHE A 31 -4.36 9.32 4.93
CA PHE A 31 -3.24 9.14 5.85
C PHE A 31 -2.79 10.47 6.43
N ARG A 32 -2.40 10.46 7.71
CA ARG A 32 -2.01 11.67 8.45
C ARG A 32 -0.78 12.36 7.87
N SER A 33 0.12 11.61 7.26
CA SER A 33 1.32 12.13 6.59
C SER A 33 1.79 11.19 5.48
N ARG A 34 2.63 11.72 4.58
CA ARG A 34 3.28 10.93 3.53
C ARG A 34 4.12 9.80 4.10
N LYS A 35 4.89 10.02 5.18
CA LYS A 35 5.67 8.94 5.83
C LYS A 35 4.80 7.81 6.41
N VAL A 36 3.57 8.09 6.84
CA VAL A 36 2.63 7.03 7.28
C VAL A 36 2.15 6.21 6.08
N LEU A 37 1.79 6.87 4.97
CA LEU A 37 1.45 6.17 3.73
C LEU A 37 2.65 5.38 3.17
N ALA A 38 3.86 5.94 3.23
CA ALA A 38 5.09 5.28 2.79
C ALA A 38 5.40 4.00 3.56
N LEU A 39 5.11 3.96 4.86
CA LEU A 39 5.22 2.73 5.65
C LEU A 39 4.29 1.64 5.11
N LEU A 40 3.03 1.98 4.80
CA LEU A 40 2.09 1.03 4.20
C LEU A 40 2.55 0.57 2.82
N ILE A 41 2.91 1.51 1.93
CA ILE A 41 3.43 1.22 0.59
C ILE A 41 4.62 0.26 0.68
N TYR A 42 5.58 0.54 1.55
CA TYR A 42 6.76 -0.31 1.70
C TYR A 42 6.39 -1.73 2.12
N LEU A 43 5.53 -1.88 3.14
CA LEU A 43 5.12 -3.21 3.62
C LEU A 43 4.36 -4.01 2.54
N ALA A 44 3.52 -3.35 1.74
CA ALA A 44 2.74 -3.98 0.69
C ALA A 44 3.61 -4.37 -0.53
N VAL A 45 4.46 -3.44 -1.00
CA VAL A 45 5.31 -3.64 -2.19
C VAL A 45 6.46 -4.61 -1.91
N ALA A 46 7.16 -4.44 -0.79
CA ALA A 46 8.34 -5.26 -0.49
C ALA A 46 7.96 -6.70 -0.09
N GLY A 47 6.76 -6.89 0.44
CA GLY A 47 6.24 -8.18 0.87
C GLY A 47 7.03 -8.84 2.01
N GLY A 48 6.43 -9.86 2.62
CA GLY A 48 7.07 -10.63 3.69
C GLY A 48 7.26 -9.84 4.99
N THR A 49 8.23 -10.28 5.79
CA THR A 49 8.43 -9.80 7.17
C THR A 49 9.65 -8.90 7.27
N HIS A 50 9.48 -7.70 7.84
CA HIS A 50 10.52 -6.69 7.96
C HIS A 50 10.82 -6.32 9.41
N ARG A 51 12.10 -6.19 9.75
CA ARG A 51 12.52 -5.72 11.07
C ARG A 51 12.22 -4.22 11.23
N ARG A 52 11.84 -3.83 12.45
CA ARG A 52 11.51 -2.44 12.79
C ARG A 52 12.69 -1.49 12.62
N ASP A 53 13.89 -1.90 12.99
CA ASP A 53 15.10 -1.08 12.84
C ASP A 53 15.44 -0.76 11.38
N LYS A 54 15.25 -1.72 10.45
CA LYS A 54 15.35 -1.47 9.01
C LYS A 54 14.35 -0.42 8.54
N LEU A 55 13.09 -0.51 8.99
CA LEU A 55 12.05 0.45 8.63
C LEU A 55 12.32 1.85 9.19
N VAL A 56 12.90 1.93 10.40
CA VAL A 56 13.36 3.18 10.98
C VAL A 56 14.44 3.82 10.12
N ALA A 57 15.51 3.07 9.81
CA ALA A 57 16.62 3.56 9.01
C ALA A 57 16.20 4.01 7.61
N LEU A 58 15.20 3.36 7.03
CA LEU A 58 14.69 3.69 5.69
C LEU A 58 13.82 4.96 5.67
N LEU A 59 12.86 5.07 6.59
CA LEU A 59 11.84 6.12 6.53
C LEU A 59 12.16 7.34 7.40
N TRP A 60 13.02 7.18 8.39
CA TRP A 60 13.48 8.25 9.29
C TRP A 60 14.99 8.17 9.51
N PRO A 61 15.82 8.22 8.44
CA PRO A 61 17.27 8.18 8.54
C PRO A 61 17.85 9.28 9.43
N GLU A 62 17.14 10.41 9.57
CA GLU A 62 17.51 11.56 10.38
C GLU A 62 17.30 11.36 11.89
N SER A 63 16.59 10.32 12.31
CA SER A 63 16.22 10.13 13.71
C SER A 63 17.26 9.29 14.47
N GLU A 64 17.62 9.73 15.67
CA GLU A 64 18.29 8.85 16.63
C GLU A 64 17.46 7.58 16.88
N GLN A 65 18.11 6.44 17.11
CA GLN A 65 17.44 5.13 17.08
C GLN A 65 16.27 4.99 18.08
N LYS A 66 16.38 5.59 19.27
CA LYS A 66 15.27 5.61 20.25
C LYS A 66 14.06 6.41 19.74
N LEU A 67 14.30 7.61 19.21
CA LEU A 67 13.27 8.46 18.63
C LEU A 67 12.65 7.80 17.39
N GLY A 68 13.47 7.19 16.54
CA GLY A 68 13.02 6.45 15.36
C GLY A 68 12.06 5.31 15.71
N ASN A 69 12.35 4.52 16.74
CA ASN A 69 11.47 3.46 17.21
C ASN A 69 10.12 3.99 17.73
N MET A 70 10.13 5.10 18.47
CA MET A 70 8.91 5.76 18.94
C MET A 70 8.09 6.27 17.75
N THR A 71 8.75 6.91 16.78
CA THR A 71 8.13 7.42 15.57
C THR A 71 7.49 6.29 14.76
N LEU A 72 8.21 5.18 14.54
CA LEU A 72 7.68 4.00 13.85
C LEU A 72 6.45 3.44 14.58
N ARG A 73 6.50 3.29 15.90
CA ARG A 73 5.35 2.82 16.69
C ARG A 73 4.14 3.73 16.49
N SER A 74 4.34 5.04 16.53
CA SER A 74 3.26 6.02 16.33
C SER A 74 2.70 5.99 14.90
N SER A 75 3.57 5.83 13.89
CA SER A 75 3.18 5.72 12.49
C SER A 75 2.43 4.44 12.20
N LEU A 76 2.89 3.31 12.76
CA LEU A 76 2.20 2.02 12.69
C LEU A 76 0.79 2.09 13.29
N ALA A 77 0.64 2.72 14.47
CA ALA A 77 -0.68 2.90 15.08
C ALA A 77 -1.62 3.72 14.17
N ARG A 78 -1.08 4.72 13.45
CA ARG A 78 -1.85 5.50 12.47
C ARG A 78 -2.23 4.68 11.24
N VAL A 79 -1.31 3.88 10.68
CA VAL A 79 -1.63 2.95 9.58
C VAL A 79 -2.75 2.01 9.98
N LYS A 80 -2.61 1.32 11.12
CA LYS A 80 -3.63 0.40 11.64
C LYS A 80 -4.98 1.08 11.83
N LYS A 81 -4.98 2.30 12.40
CA LYS A 81 -6.21 3.08 12.59
C LYS A 81 -6.87 3.46 11.26
N THR A 82 -6.10 3.87 10.26
CA THR A 82 -6.63 4.23 8.94
C THR A 82 -7.22 3.02 8.22
N LEU A 83 -6.60 1.85 8.34
CA LEU A 83 -7.05 0.62 7.67
C LEU A 83 -8.14 -0.14 8.43
N LEU A 84 -8.39 0.17 9.70
CA LEU A 84 -9.32 -0.57 10.56
C LEU A 84 -10.73 -0.71 9.96
N VAL A 85 -11.19 0.27 9.18
CA VAL A 85 -12.48 0.22 8.47
C VAL A 85 -12.54 -0.87 7.41
N ALA A 86 -11.38 -1.26 6.87
CA ALA A 86 -11.22 -2.30 5.86
C ALA A 86 -10.78 -3.64 6.46
N GLY A 87 -10.09 -3.62 7.61
CA GLY A 87 -9.55 -4.82 8.26
C GLY A 87 -8.18 -4.59 8.90
N GLU A 88 -7.55 -5.69 9.35
CA GLU A 88 -6.25 -5.65 10.03
C GLU A 88 -5.09 -6.01 9.09
N PHE A 89 -4.80 -5.15 8.12
CA PHE A 89 -3.81 -5.46 7.06
C PHE A 89 -2.34 -5.38 7.46
N VAL A 90 -2.02 -5.06 8.73
CA VAL A 90 -0.63 -4.96 9.20
C VAL A 90 -0.44 -5.77 10.47
N ILE A 91 0.40 -6.79 10.36
CA ILE A 91 0.71 -7.71 11.45
C ILE A 91 2.06 -7.33 12.06
N ALA A 92 2.10 -7.34 13.38
CA ALA A 92 3.24 -6.91 14.17
C ALA A 92 3.59 -7.99 15.19
N GLU A 93 4.73 -8.65 15.01
CA GLU A 93 5.17 -9.80 15.81
C GLU A 93 6.63 -9.58 16.21
N SER A 94 7.01 -9.83 17.47
CA SER A 94 8.42 -9.94 17.91
C SER A 94 9.44 -8.96 17.28
N GLY A 95 9.11 -7.68 17.15
CA GLY A 95 10.01 -6.67 16.60
C GLY A 95 10.03 -6.57 15.06
N THR A 96 9.14 -7.27 14.37
CA THR A 96 8.91 -7.20 12.93
C THR A 96 7.53 -6.66 12.58
N LEU A 97 7.35 -6.32 11.31
CA LEU A 97 6.12 -5.87 10.68
C LEU A 97 5.98 -6.52 9.31
N ARG A 98 4.75 -6.90 8.95
CA ARG A 98 4.41 -7.39 7.61
C ARG A 98 3.04 -6.88 7.17
N PHE A 99 2.84 -6.77 5.87
CA PHE A 99 1.50 -6.64 5.30
C PHE A 99 0.81 -8.01 5.31
N ASP A 100 -0.48 -8.04 5.64
CA ASP A 100 -1.25 -9.29 5.68
C ASP A 100 -1.89 -9.59 4.33
N VAL A 101 -1.30 -10.55 3.62
CA VAL A 101 -1.73 -10.96 2.29
C VAL A 101 -2.92 -11.93 2.31
N ASN A 102 -3.32 -12.43 3.49
CA ASN A 102 -4.41 -13.40 3.63
C ASN A 102 -5.80 -12.76 3.63
N GLN A 103 -5.89 -11.43 3.77
CA GLN A 103 -7.13 -10.70 3.64
C GLN A 103 -7.44 -10.40 2.17
N SER A 104 -8.71 -10.14 1.86
CA SER A 104 -9.11 -9.77 0.50
C SER A 104 -8.76 -8.31 0.22
N TYR A 105 -7.88 -8.06 -0.75
CA TYR A 105 -7.52 -6.75 -1.25
C TYR A 105 -7.16 -6.81 -2.73
N THR A 106 -7.15 -5.65 -3.37
CA THR A 106 -6.64 -5.47 -4.73
C THR A 106 -5.39 -4.61 -4.68
N PHE A 107 -4.42 -4.94 -5.53
CA PHE A 107 -3.15 -4.22 -5.64
C PHE A 107 -2.69 -4.24 -7.08
N ASP A 108 -2.62 -3.06 -7.70
CA ASP A 108 -2.31 -2.90 -9.13
C ASP A 108 -0.96 -3.50 -9.54
N LEU A 109 0.05 -3.44 -8.67
CA LEU A 109 1.34 -4.10 -8.94
C LEU A 109 1.25 -5.64 -8.97
N HIS A 110 0.47 -6.25 -8.07
CA HIS A 110 0.24 -7.70 -8.11
C HIS A 110 -0.59 -8.10 -9.33
N GLN A 111 -1.55 -7.27 -9.74
CA GLN A 111 -2.33 -7.49 -10.96
C GLN A 111 -1.44 -7.43 -12.19
N LEU A 112 -0.59 -6.40 -12.29
CA LEU A 112 0.39 -6.25 -13.38
C LEU A 112 1.34 -7.45 -13.43
N GLU A 113 1.87 -7.89 -12.27
CA GLU A 113 2.75 -9.06 -12.21
C GLU A 113 2.05 -10.34 -12.70
N GLY A 114 0.79 -10.55 -12.33
CA GLY A 114 -0.01 -11.69 -12.81
C GLY A 114 -0.20 -11.66 -14.33
N ILE A 115 -0.58 -10.50 -14.88
CA ILE A 115 -0.73 -10.30 -16.33
C ILE A 115 0.62 -10.54 -17.04
N TRP A 116 1.72 -10.06 -16.46
CA TRP A 116 3.05 -10.22 -17.05
C TRP A 116 3.51 -11.68 -17.12
N ARG A 117 3.19 -12.49 -16.09
CA ARG A 117 3.62 -13.88 -16.01
C ARG A 117 2.78 -14.82 -16.87
N GLU A 118 1.47 -14.62 -16.90
CA GLU A 118 0.51 -15.61 -17.41
C GLU A 118 -0.53 -15.02 -18.37
N GLY A 119 -0.55 -13.70 -18.54
CA GLY A 119 -1.54 -12.99 -19.35
C GLY A 119 -1.14 -12.80 -20.81
N THR A 120 -2.03 -12.16 -21.55
CA THR A 120 -1.84 -11.81 -22.95
C THR A 120 -1.44 -10.34 -23.11
N ARG A 121 -0.95 -10.00 -24.31
CA ARG A 121 -0.66 -8.62 -24.68
C ARG A 121 -1.90 -7.74 -24.58
N GLU A 122 -3.05 -8.25 -25.02
CA GLU A 122 -4.32 -7.52 -24.97
C GLU A 122 -4.73 -7.21 -23.52
N GLN A 123 -4.48 -8.13 -22.58
CA GLN A 123 -4.74 -7.88 -21.16
C GLN A 123 -3.79 -6.81 -20.58
N LEU A 124 -2.52 -6.80 -21.02
CA LEU A 124 -1.55 -5.78 -20.63
C LEU A 124 -1.93 -4.39 -21.18
N GLU A 125 -2.33 -4.33 -22.45
CA GLU A 125 -2.82 -3.10 -23.08
C GLU A 125 -4.10 -2.59 -22.40
N ALA A 126 -5.04 -3.49 -22.08
CA ALA A 126 -6.25 -3.16 -21.34
C ALA A 126 -5.95 -2.61 -19.94
N PHE A 127 -4.98 -3.21 -19.23
CA PHE A 127 -4.57 -2.74 -17.90
C PHE A 127 -4.11 -1.28 -17.95
N PHE A 128 -3.18 -0.95 -18.86
CA PHE A 128 -2.66 0.42 -18.97
C PHE A 128 -3.66 1.43 -19.54
N ALA A 129 -4.72 1.00 -20.23
CA ALA A 129 -5.76 1.88 -20.75
C ALA A 129 -6.63 2.52 -19.65
N THR A 130 -6.70 1.94 -18.46
CA THR A 130 -7.59 2.36 -17.35
C THR A 130 -7.02 3.41 -16.38
N THR A 131 -5.98 4.14 -16.79
CA THR A 131 -5.27 5.19 -16.00
C THR A 131 -4.26 4.60 -15.01
N HIS A 132 -3.05 4.34 -15.50
CA HIS A 132 -1.88 4.07 -14.68
C HIS A 132 -0.77 5.06 -15.05
N GLY A 133 -0.10 5.60 -14.04
CA GLY A 133 1.04 6.50 -14.20
C GLY A 133 2.36 5.83 -13.82
N GLU A 134 3.42 6.63 -13.69
CA GLU A 134 4.68 6.13 -13.15
C GLU A 134 4.51 5.65 -11.70
N PHE A 135 5.30 4.65 -11.29
CA PHE A 135 5.24 4.14 -9.92
C PHE A 135 5.46 5.28 -8.91
N LEU A 136 4.48 5.48 -8.02
CA LEU A 136 4.44 6.54 -7.02
C LEU A 136 4.63 7.96 -7.58
N GLU A 137 4.04 8.23 -8.74
CA GLU A 137 4.09 9.54 -9.39
C GLU A 137 3.74 10.68 -8.41
N GLY A 138 4.62 11.68 -8.31
CA GLY A 138 4.44 12.83 -7.42
C GLY A 138 4.55 12.54 -5.91
N PHE A 139 4.98 11.35 -5.50
CA PHE A 139 5.14 10.98 -4.10
C PHE A 139 6.57 11.23 -3.58
N SER A 140 6.73 12.27 -2.75
CA SER A 140 7.97 12.54 -1.99
C SER A 140 7.83 12.21 -0.50
N LEU A 141 8.95 12.00 0.19
CA LEU A 141 9.02 11.93 1.66
C LEU A 141 9.43 13.26 2.32
N PHE A 142 9.72 14.27 1.51
CA PHE A 142 10.17 15.61 1.88
C PHE A 142 9.00 16.59 1.86
#